data_AF-A0A382AVF4-F1
#
_entry.id   AF-A0A382AVF4-F1
#
_cell.length_a   1.000
_cell.length_b   1.000
_cell.length_c   1.000
_cell.angle_alpha   90.00
_cell.angle_beta   90.00
_cell.angle_gamma   90.00
#
_symmetry.space_group_name_H-M   'P 1'
#
loop_
_entity.id
_entity.type
_entity.pdbx_description
1 polymer ?
#
loop_
_entity_poly.entity_id
_entity_poly.type
_entity_poly.pdbx_seq_one_letter_code
_entity_poly.pdbx_strand_id
1 'polypeptide(L)'
;MSEDHAAASGRPRHIVLNSHPTGDQSPIAMHWGAPEAVARGPIVTNLSGDGRHNAIGTHSGSYSIYRALAVAAGALDPSHRPDLTNTAPVTAIGPHPQWSDPNCIVSLDPYGHLVSQCFAEQLETGLDVRPSIAVTRARLSLPELIHSTQSNLAVDGKVLLESGEINVTKVAIEPVWHLPGVAERFGLKERELRRILFEQTGGMFSDLVTRNDLKVFLPPIGGMTLYIFGNPDYLVDDSRRLTCRVHD
;
A
#
# COMPACT_ATOMS: atom_id res chain seq x y z
N MET A 1 -9.56 -34.66 24.98
CA MET A 1 -9.83 -33.98 23.70
C MET A 1 -8.49 -33.64 23.11
N SER A 2 -8.12 -34.35 22.05
CA SER A 2 -6.80 -34.32 21.41
C SER A 2 -6.52 -32.96 20.77
N GLU A 3 -5.37 -32.37 21.09
CA GLU A 3 -4.88 -31.06 20.61
C GLU A 3 -4.47 -31.06 19.11
N ASP A 4 -4.72 -32.14 18.37
CA ASP A 4 -3.94 -32.46 17.17
C ASP A 4 -4.74 -32.46 15.85
N HIS A 5 -5.84 -31.71 15.77
CA HIS A 5 -6.68 -31.67 14.56
C HIS A 5 -6.57 -30.41 13.68
N ALA A 6 -5.53 -29.60 13.82
CA ALA A 6 -5.39 -28.39 12.98
C ALA A 6 -3.96 -28.07 12.50
N ALA A 7 -3.10 -29.07 12.29
CA ALA A 7 -1.90 -28.87 11.50
C ALA A 7 -2.27 -28.89 10.00
N ALA A 8 -2.86 -27.79 9.51
CA ALA A 8 -2.99 -27.54 8.09
C ALA A 8 -1.58 -27.55 7.47
N SER A 9 -1.36 -28.46 6.52
CA SER A 9 -0.14 -28.59 5.73
C SER A 9 0.24 -27.24 5.12
N GLY A 10 1.30 -26.60 5.62
CA GLY A 10 1.83 -25.34 5.07
C GLY A 10 2.25 -24.30 6.11
N ARG A 11 1.89 -24.44 7.40
CA ARG A 11 2.38 -23.52 8.44
C ARG A 11 3.78 -23.92 8.94
N PRO A 12 4.76 -23.00 9.02
CA PRO A 12 6.04 -23.30 9.63
C PRO A 12 5.86 -23.70 11.10
N ARG A 13 6.46 -24.82 11.50
CA ARG A 13 6.36 -25.36 12.87
C ARG A 13 7.08 -24.50 13.92
N HIS A 14 8.00 -23.66 13.51
CA HIS A 14 8.80 -22.80 14.39
C HIS A 14 8.61 -21.34 14.01
N ILE A 15 8.29 -20.49 14.99
CA ILE A 15 8.23 -19.04 14.80
C ILE A 15 9.66 -18.50 14.93
N VAL A 16 10.18 -17.97 13.83
CA VAL A 16 11.45 -17.21 13.87
C VAL A 16 11.12 -15.80 14.33
N LEU A 17 11.56 -15.44 15.53
CA LEU A 17 11.46 -14.07 16.01
C LEU A 17 12.62 -13.27 15.42
N ASN A 18 12.32 -12.17 14.74
CA ASN A 18 13.31 -11.21 14.23
C ASN A 18 13.97 -10.38 15.34
N SER A 19 13.82 -10.77 16.62
CA SER A 19 14.41 -10.11 17.79
C SER A 19 15.94 -10.03 17.69
N HIS A 20 16.56 -11.02 17.04
CA HIS A 20 17.97 -11.04 16.69
C HIS A 20 18.12 -11.69 15.31
N PRO A 21 18.54 -10.95 14.26
CA PRO A 21 18.78 -11.55 12.95
C PRO A 21 19.88 -12.62 13.08
N THR A 22 19.56 -13.85 12.69
CA THR A 22 20.51 -14.98 12.63
C THR A 22 20.70 -15.39 11.18
N GLY A 23 21.95 -15.55 10.75
CA GLY A 23 22.30 -15.89 9.36
C GLY A 23 22.32 -14.71 8.38
N ASP A 24 22.33 -15.00 7.08
CA ASP A 24 22.29 -14.00 6.00
C ASP A 24 20.84 -13.53 5.76
N GLN A 25 20.37 -12.62 6.63
CA GLN A 25 19.07 -11.94 6.50
C GLN A 25 19.21 -10.58 5.81
N SER A 26 20.20 -10.46 4.91
CA SER A 26 20.44 -9.22 4.17
C SER A 26 19.15 -8.78 3.46
N PRO A 27 18.72 -7.53 3.65
CA PRO A 27 17.48 -7.06 3.07
C PRO A 27 17.57 -7.03 1.54
N ILE A 28 16.43 -7.17 0.88
CA ILE A 28 16.35 -6.94 -0.56
C ILE A 28 16.72 -5.48 -0.82
N ALA A 29 17.71 -5.24 -1.69
CA ALA A 29 18.18 -3.89 -2.00
C ALA A 29 17.01 -3.01 -2.49
N MET A 30 16.92 -1.80 -1.95
CA MET A 30 15.90 -0.83 -2.30
C MET A 30 16.48 0.58 -2.28
N HIS A 31 16.13 1.37 -3.31
CA HIS A 31 16.61 2.74 -3.51
C HIS A 31 15.43 3.70 -3.49
N TRP A 32 15.03 4.18 -2.30
CA TRP A 32 13.95 5.16 -2.18
C TRP A 32 14.28 6.44 -2.96
N GLY A 33 13.31 6.99 -3.70
CA GLY A 33 13.52 8.14 -4.58
C GLY A 33 14.20 7.81 -5.92
N ALA A 34 14.42 6.54 -6.27
CA ALA A 34 14.86 6.23 -7.64
C ALA A 34 13.75 6.60 -8.66
N PRO A 35 14.10 7.12 -9.84
CA PRO A 35 13.15 7.66 -10.82
C PRO A 35 12.32 6.60 -11.55
N GLU A 36 12.72 5.33 -11.48
CA GLU A 36 12.04 4.21 -12.12
C GLU A 36 11.73 3.12 -11.09
N ALA A 37 10.57 2.48 -11.23
CA ALA A 37 10.13 1.42 -10.31
C ALA A 37 11.14 0.27 -10.21
N VAL A 38 11.71 -0.16 -11.35
CA VAL A 38 12.69 -1.25 -11.40
C VAL A 38 14.00 -0.86 -10.72
N ALA A 39 14.48 0.37 -10.91
CA ALA A 39 15.70 0.87 -10.26
C ALA A 39 15.51 1.06 -8.75
N ARG A 40 14.31 1.42 -8.31
CA ARG A 40 13.93 1.52 -6.88
C ARG A 40 13.89 0.15 -6.20
N GLY A 41 13.45 -0.88 -6.93
CA GLY A 41 13.17 -2.22 -6.41
C GLY A 41 11.76 -2.37 -5.83
N PRO A 42 11.26 -3.60 -5.70
CA PRO A 42 9.94 -3.88 -5.13
C PRO A 42 9.94 -3.68 -3.61
N ILE A 43 8.76 -3.44 -3.05
CA ILE A 43 8.53 -3.50 -1.60
C ILE A 43 8.13 -4.92 -1.25
N VAL A 44 8.83 -5.53 -0.29
CA VAL A 44 8.65 -6.92 0.11
C VAL A 44 8.57 -7.01 1.62
N THR A 45 7.57 -7.74 2.11
CA THR A 45 7.35 -8.03 3.54
C THR A 45 7.64 -9.51 3.84
N ASN A 46 7.80 -9.88 5.12
CA ASN A 46 8.29 -11.20 5.53
C ASN A 46 7.20 -12.13 6.08
N LEU A 47 6.12 -12.37 5.34
CA LEU A 47 5.10 -13.35 5.75
C LEU A 47 5.56 -14.80 5.59
N SER A 48 6.51 -15.07 4.68
CA SER A 48 7.09 -16.40 4.43
C SER A 48 8.08 -16.85 5.52
N GLY A 49 8.68 -15.89 6.24
CA GLY A 49 9.67 -16.17 7.28
C GLY A 49 11.06 -16.52 6.75
N ASP A 50 11.33 -16.30 5.45
CA ASP A 50 12.65 -16.53 4.84
C ASP A 50 13.67 -15.42 5.14
N GLY A 51 13.22 -14.33 5.76
CA GLY A 51 14.06 -13.21 6.19
C GLY A 51 14.48 -12.25 5.07
N ARG A 52 14.18 -12.56 3.80
CA ARG A 52 14.55 -11.75 2.63
C ARG A 52 13.45 -10.74 2.32
N HIS A 53 13.48 -9.62 3.03
CA HIS A 53 12.49 -8.54 2.92
C HIS A 53 13.17 -7.17 3.07
N ASN A 54 12.46 -6.10 2.71
CA ASN A 54 12.98 -4.73 2.83
C ASN A 54 12.03 -3.76 3.54
N ALA A 55 10.86 -4.26 3.98
CA ALA A 55 9.86 -3.47 4.66
C ALA A 55 9.32 -4.15 5.92
N ILE A 56 9.15 -3.35 6.97
CA ILE A 56 8.58 -3.75 8.26
C ILE A 56 7.06 -3.85 8.12
N GLY A 57 6.44 -4.84 8.76
CA GLY A 57 4.99 -5.04 8.75
C GLY A 57 4.54 -6.03 7.67
N THR A 58 3.34 -5.83 7.16
CA THR A 58 2.72 -6.69 6.13
C THR A 58 1.95 -5.85 5.13
N HIS A 59 1.88 -6.30 3.88
CA HIS A 59 0.93 -5.76 2.91
C HIS A 59 -0.50 -5.85 3.45
N SER A 60 -1.35 -4.89 3.08
CA SER A 60 -2.72 -4.75 3.57
C SER A 60 -2.81 -4.78 5.10
N GLY A 61 -1.93 -4.00 5.75
CA GLY A 61 -1.76 -3.96 7.19
C GLY A 61 -3.06 -3.78 7.98
N SER A 62 -3.95 -2.88 7.53
CA SER A 62 -5.26 -2.66 8.15
C SER A 62 -6.18 -3.89 8.12
N TYR A 63 -5.97 -4.80 7.17
CA TYR A 63 -6.70 -6.06 7.03
C TYR A 63 -5.93 -7.29 7.52
N SER A 64 -4.70 -7.11 8.03
CA SER A 64 -3.81 -8.21 8.41
C SER A 64 -4.39 -9.14 9.48
N ILE A 65 -5.12 -8.58 10.45
CA ILE A 65 -5.80 -9.37 11.49
C ILE A 65 -6.93 -10.21 10.89
N TYR A 66 -7.71 -9.68 9.94
CA TYR A 66 -8.74 -10.47 9.25
C TYR A 66 -8.11 -11.59 8.42
N ARG A 67 -6.97 -11.33 7.76
CA ARG A 67 -6.19 -12.38 7.08
C ARG A 67 -5.75 -13.45 8.07
N ALA A 68 -5.20 -13.05 9.22
CA ALA A 68 -4.76 -13.98 10.26
C ALA A 68 -5.91 -14.85 10.79
N LEU A 69 -7.08 -14.26 11.03
CA LEU A 69 -8.30 -14.98 11.44
C LEU A 69 -8.79 -15.95 10.36
N ALA A 70 -8.80 -15.53 9.08
CA ALA A 70 -9.18 -16.40 7.97
C ALA A 70 -8.24 -17.60 7.85
N VAL A 71 -6.93 -17.38 7.99
CA VAL A 71 -5.94 -18.45 8.06
C VAL A 71 -6.21 -19.35 9.26
N ALA A 72 -6.39 -18.79 10.46
CA ALA A 72 -6.62 -19.54 11.69
C ALA A 72 -7.87 -20.43 11.59
N ALA A 73 -8.95 -19.92 11.00
CA ALA A 73 -10.19 -20.63 10.73
C ALA A 73 -10.10 -21.66 9.59
N GLY A 74 -8.96 -21.74 8.88
CA GLY A 74 -8.77 -22.63 7.73
C GLY A 74 -9.48 -22.18 6.46
N ALA A 75 -10.03 -20.97 6.44
CA ALA A 75 -10.72 -20.39 5.28
C ALA A 75 -9.76 -19.80 4.23
N LEU A 76 -8.49 -19.61 4.60
CA LEU A 76 -7.44 -19.11 3.71
C LEU A 76 -6.15 -19.91 3.89
N ASP A 77 -5.55 -20.35 2.78
CA ASP A 77 -4.22 -20.95 2.77
C ASP A 77 -3.17 -19.88 3.14
N PRO A 78 -2.30 -20.10 4.15
CA PRO A 78 -1.21 -19.18 4.48
C PRO A 78 -0.29 -18.85 3.30
N SER A 79 -0.12 -19.80 2.38
CA SER A 79 0.71 -19.72 1.17
C SER A 79 -0.03 -19.14 -0.04
N HIS A 80 -1.30 -18.76 0.12
CA HIS A 80 -2.11 -18.17 -0.95
C HIS A 80 -1.41 -16.96 -1.57
N ARG A 81 -1.21 -17.04 -2.89
CA ARG A 81 -0.70 -15.97 -3.73
C ARG A 81 -1.88 -15.26 -4.40
N PRO A 82 -2.02 -13.93 -4.24
CA PRO A 82 -3.05 -13.17 -4.92
C PRO A 82 -2.90 -13.31 -6.45
N ASP A 83 -4.03 -13.48 -7.14
CA ASP A 83 -4.08 -13.35 -8.59
C ASP A 83 -4.12 -11.86 -8.97
N LEU A 84 -3.08 -11.40 -9.65
CA LEU A 84 -2.95 -10.02 -10.13
C LEU A 84 -3.34 -9.85 -11.60
N THR A 85 -3.93 -10.88 -12.22
CA THR A 85 -4.46 -10.79 -13.59
C THR A 85 -5.52 -9.69 -13.69
N ASN A 86 -5.45 -8.86 -14.72
CA ASN A 86 -6.37 -7.73 -14.96
C ASN A 86 -6.43 -6.68 -13.83
N THR A 87 -5.37 -6.57 -13.02
CA THR A 87 -5.25 -5.54 -11.97
C THR A 87 -4.50 -4.28 -12.43
N ALA A 88 -4.17 -4.18 -13.71
CA ALA A 88 -3.52 -2.99 -14.27
C ALA A 88 -4.40 -1.74 -14.05
N PRO A 89 -3.78 -0.57 -13.77
CA PRO A 89 -4.52 0.65 -13.50
C PRO A 89 -5.34 1.07 -14.74
N VAL A 90 -6.60 1.49 -14.52
CA VAL A 90 -7.51 1.87 -15.62
C VAL A 90 -7.13 3.16 -16.34
N THR A 91 -6.20 3.92 -15.75
CA THR A 91 -5.62 5.14 -16.31
C THR A 91 -4.17 5.22 -15.85
N ALA A 92 -3.30 5.75 -16.72
CA ALA A 92 -1.90 5.96 -16.37
C ALA A 92 -1.80 7.17 -15.44
N ILE A 93 -1.02 7.04 -14.37
CA ILE A 93 -0.66 8.13 -13.46
C ILE A 93 0.85 8.14 -13.38
N GLY A 94 1.47 9.27 -13.71
CA GLY A 94 2.92 9.46 -13.71
C GLY A 94 3.70 8.57 -14.69
N PRO A 95 5.02 8.43 -14.49
CA PRO A 95 5.80 9.02 -13.40
C PRO A 95 5.88 10.55 -13.46
N HIS A 96 6.09 11.19 -12.31
CA HIS A 96 6.28 12.64 -12.20
C HIS A 96 7.62 12.96 -11.53
N PRO A 97 8.27 14.10 -11.84
CA PRO A 97 9.59 14.44 -11.29
C PRO A 97 9.66 14.44 -9.76
N GLN A 98 8.56 14.75 -9.07
CA GLN A 98 8.52 14.76 -7.60
C GLN A 98 8.62 13.35 -6.99
N TRP A 99 8.43 12.29 -7.77
CA TRP A 99 8.53 10.90 -7.29
C TRP A 99 9.98 10.47 -7.05
N SER A 100 10.93 11.10 -7.75
CA SER A 100 12.35 10.85 -7.57
C SER A 100 13.01 11.73 -6.52
N ASP A 101 12.26 12.65 -5.89
CA ASP A 101 12.74 13.35 -4.70
C ASP A 101 12.44 12.50 -3.46
N PRO A 102 13.47 11.95 -2.78
CA PRO A 102 13.29 11.05 -1.64
C PRO A 102 12.61 11.73 -0.43
N ASN A 103 12.54 13.06 -0.41
CA ASN A 103 11.96 13.84 0.67
C ASN A 103 10.53 14.31 0.34
N CYS A 104 10.11 14.31 -0.92
CA CYS A 104 8.77 14.75 -1.32
C CYS A 104 7.68 13.76 -0.89
N ILE A 105 7.83 12.49 -1.24
CA ILE A 105 6.84 11.44 -0.96
C ILE A 105 7.45 10.46 0.04
N VAL A 106 6.91 10.45 1.26
CA VAL A 106 7.48 9.66 2.37
C VAL A 106 6.46 8.75 3.07
N SER A 107 5.18 8.82 2.70
CA SER A 107 4.07 8.11 3.37
C SER A 107 3.21 7.27 2.42
N LEU A 108 3.57 7.16 1.14
CA LEU A 108 3.00 6.23 0.17
C LEU A 108 4.08 5.77 -0.82
N ASP A 109 3.84 4.65 -1.50
CA ASP A 109 4.67 4.19 -2.63
C ASP A 109 4.12 4.77 -3.94
N PRO A 110 4.82 5.71 -4.60
CA PRO A 110 4.31 6.34 -5.83
C PRO A 110 4.18 5.38 -7.01
N TYR A 111 4.85 4.22 -6.97
CA TYR A 111 4.78 3.20 -8.01
C TYR A 111 3.88 2.01 -7.60
N GLY A 112 3.15 2.13 -6.49
CA GLY A 112 2.36 1.05 -5.90
C GLY A 112 1.27 0.49 -6.82
N HIS A 113 0.87 1.23 -7.86
CA HIS A 113 -0.11 0.82 -8.88
C HIS A 113 0.51 0.06 -10.06
N LEU A 114 1.84 0.01 -10.17
CA LEU A 114 2.55 -0.57 -11.32
C LEU A 114 3.16 -1.95 -11.01
N VAL A 115 2.88 -2.52 -9.84
CA VAL A 115 3.54 -3.76 -9.37
C VAL A 115 3.46 -4.91 -10.37
N SER A 116 2.27 -5.20 -10.91
CA SER A 116 2.07 -6.29 -11.88
C SER A 116 2.78 -6.07 -13.22
N GLN A 117 3.12 -4.81 -13.54
CA GLN A 117 3.81 -4.45 -14.78
C GLN A 117 5.33 -4.40 -14.59
N CYS A 118 5.80 -3.78 -13.50
CA CYS A 118 7.22 -3.54 -13.25
C CYS A 118 7.93 -4.71 -12.57
N PHE A 119 7.19 -5.59 -11.87
CA PHE A 119 7.76 -6.66 -11.07
C PHE A 119 7.22 -8.05 -11.44
N ALA A 120 6.82 -8.24 -12.70
CA ALA A 120 6.27 -9.51 -13.19
C ALA A 120 7.22 -10.71 -12.97
N GLU A 121 8.52 -10.53 -13.24
CA GLU A 121 9.55 -11.57 -13.02
C GLU A 121 9.67 -11.97 -11.54
N GLN A 122 9.63 -10.99 -10.63
CA GLN A 122 9.68 -11.23 -9.19
C GLN A 122 8.42 -11.98 -8.72
N LEU A 123 7.25 -11.65 -9.26
CA LEU A 123 6.00 -12.37 -8.99
C LEU A 123 6.07 -13.82 -9.48
N GLU A 124 6.61 -14.06 -10.69
CA GLU A 124 6.79 -15.40 -11.26
C GLU A 124 7.76 -16.26 -10.44
N THR A 125 8.84 -15.67 -9.94
CA THR A 125 9.79 -16.34 -9.04
C THR A 125 9.24 -16.56 -7.62
N GLY A 126 8.04 -16.04 -7.34
CA GLY A 126 7.31 -16.28 -6.10
C GLY A 126 7.58 -15.29 -4.97
N LEU A 127 8.20 -14.15 -5.27
CA LEU A 127 8.37 -13.06 -4.32
C LEU A 127 7.00 -12.44 -3.98
N ASP A 128 6.70 -12.27 -2.69
CA ASP A 128 5.44 -11.66 -2.24
C ASP A 128 5.49 -10.14 -2.38
N VAL A 129 5.32 -9.65 -3.61
CA VAL A 129 5.17 -8.23 -3.94
C VAL A 129 3.69 -7.96 -4.20
N ARG A 130 3.13 -6.90 -3.61
CA ARG A 130 1.71 -6.56 -3.79
C ARG A 130 1.51 -5.08 -4.12
N PRO A 131 0.52 -4.74 -4.96
CA PRO A 131 0.13 -3.35 -5.17
C PRO A 131 -0.28 -2.69 -3.84
N SER A 132 0.23 -1.50 -3.58
CA SER A 132 -0.25 -0.63 -2.49
C SER A 132 -1.19 0.46 -3.00
N ILE A 133 -1.38 0.58 -4.32
CA ILE A 133 -2.30 1.53 -4.93
C ILE A 133 -3.15 0.80 -5.98
N ALA A 134 -4.46 0.99 -5.93
CA ALA A 134 -5.39 0.52 -6.94
C ALA A 134 -6.08 1.70 -7.62
N VAL A 135 -5.96 1.78 -8.94
CA VAL A 135 -6.58 2.83 -9.77
C VAL A 135 -7.69 2.19 -10.60
N THR A 136 -8.94 2.56 -10.29
CA THR A 136 -10.15 1.94 -10.86
C THR A 136 -11.15 2.98 -11.37
N ARG A 137 -12.10 2.55 -12.20
CA ARG A 137 -13.28 3.38 -12.53
C ARG A 137 -14.38 3.07 -11.52
N ALA A 138 -15.02 4.10 -11.00
CA ALA A 138 -16.14 3.95 -10.08
C ALA A 138 -17.29 4.88 -10.45
N ARG A 139 -18.48 4.54 -9.96
CA ARG A 139 -19.64 5.42 -9.98
C ARG A 139 -19.99 5.82 -8.55
N LEU A 140 -20.06 7.12 -8.31
CA LEU A 140 -20.55 7.65 -7.04
C LEU A 140 -22.05 7.89 -7.16
N SER A 141 -22.78 7.37 -6.17
CA SER A 141 -24.20 7.58 -6.00
C SER A 141 -24.38 8.46 -4.77
N LEU A 142 -24.73 9.73 -4.98
CA LEU A 142 -24.96 10.70 -3.92
C LEU A 142 -26.46 10.95 -3.83
N PRO A 143 -27.12 10.63 -2.70
CA PRO A 143 -28.57 10.82 -2.54
C PRO A 143 -29.04 12.24 -2.89
N GLU A 144 -28.22 13.25 -2.61
CA GLU A 144 -28.47 14.67 -2.89
C GLU A 144 -28.54 14.98 -4.39
N LEU A 145 -27.82 14.25 -5.23
CA LEU A 145 -27.83 14.44 -6.68
C LEU A 145 -28.90 13.60 -7.37
N ILE A 146 -29.23 12.44 -6.81
CA ILE A 146 -30.23 11.54 -7.38
C ILE A 146 -31.65 12.07 -7.12
N HIS A 147 -31.90 12.65 -5.94
CA HIS A 147 -33.23 13.09 -5.53
C HIS A 147 -33.46 14.60 -5.66
N SER A 148 -32.41 15.42 -5.85
CA SER A 148 -32.62 16.86 -6.02
C SER A 148 -32.85 17.22 -7.48
N THR A 149 -34.01 17.80 -7.75
CA THR A 149 -34.31 18.60 -8.95
C THR A 149 -33.66 19.98 -8.92
N GLN A 150 -32.84 20.27 -7.89
CA GLN A 150 -32.34 21.62 -7.56
C GLN A 150 -30.81 21.76 -7.57
N SER A 151 -30.06 20.77 -8.05
CA SER A 151 -28.64 21.02 -8.29
C SER A 151 -28.49 21.94 -9.50
N ASN A 152 -27.86 23.11 -9.33
CA ASN A 152 -27.42 23.98 -10.44
C ASN A 152 -26.27 23.33 -11.26
N LEU A 153 -26.19 22.00 -11.27
CA LEU A 153 -25.15 21.22 -11.91
C LEU A 153 -25.65 20.77 -13.28
N ALA A 154 -24.87 21.05 -14.32
CA ALA A 154 -25.19 20.62 -15.66
C ALA A 154 -24.85 19.12 -15.83
N VAL A 155 -25.85 18.33 -16.23
CA VAL A 155 -25.63 16.95 -16.68
C VAL A 155 -24.89 17.00 -18.01
N ASP A 156 -23.71 16.37 -18.09
CA ASP A 156 -22.86 16.34 -19.29
C ASP A 156 -22.79 14.95 -19.94
N GLY A 157 -23.40 13.94 -19.32
CA GLY A 157 -23.40 12.55 -19.77
C GLY A 157 -22.04 11.86 -19.70
N LYS A 158 -21.02 12.52 -19.15
CA LYS A 158 -19.62 12.04 -19.08
C LYS A 158 -19.15 11.94 -17.64
N VAL A 159 -19.16 13.07 -16.91
CA VAL A 159 -18.83 13.14 -15.49
C VAL A 159 -20.10 12.96 -14.68
N LEU A 160 -21.13 13.78 -14.93
CA LEU A 160 -22.44 13.66 -14.30
C LEU A 160 -23.41 13.02 -15.29
N LEU A 161 -23.91 11.84 -14.94
CA LEU A 161 -24.86 11.09 -15.76
C LEU A 161 -26.30 11.59 -15.55
N GLU A 162 -27.18 11.29 -16.50
CA GLU A 162 -28.62 11.58 -16.39
C GLU A 162 -29.27 10.90 -15.18
N SER A 163 -28.69 9.79 -14.69
CA SER A 163 -29.12 9.11 -13.47
C SER A 163 -28.80 9.86 -12.17
N GLY A 164 -28.02 10.94 -12.22
CA GLY A 164 -27.46 11.60 -11.04
C GLY A 164 -26.20 10.92 -10.47
N GLU A 165 -25.79 9.79 -11.04
CA GLU A 165 -24.50 9.15 -10.72
C GLU A 165 -23.33 9.93 -11.31
N ILE A 166 -22.18 9.88 -10.62
CA ILE A 166 -20.95 10.54 -11.08
C ILE A 166 -19.91 9.49 -11.46
N ASN A 167 -19.42 9.54 -12.70
CA ASN A 167 -18.25 8.78 -13.11
C ASN A 167 -16.99 9.41 -12.54
N VAL A 168 -16.19 8.61 -11.85
CA VAL A 168 -14.91 9.03 -11.27
C VAL A 168 -13.82 7.99 -11.52
N THR A 169 -12.57 8.46 -11.54
CA THR A 169 -11.43 7.58 -11.30
C THR A 169 -11.21 7.51 -9.80
N LYS A 170 -11.28 6.30 -9.24
CA LYS A 170 -11.04 6.04 -7.82
C LYS A 170 -9.62 5.50 -7.64
N VAL A 171 -8.87 6.11 -6.74
CA VAL A 171 -7.54 5.65 -6.34
C VAL A 171 -7.59 5.25 -4.86
N ALA A 172 -7.43 3.97 -4.56
CA ALA A 172 -7.28 3.49 -3.18
C ALA A 172 -5.79 3.32 -2.89
N ILE A 173 -5.31 3.88 -1.77
CA ILE A 173 -3.90 3.98 -1.42
C ILE A 173 -3.69 3.40 -0.03
N GLU A 174 -2.85 2.38 0.08
CA GLU A 174 -2.32 1.87 1.34
C GLU A 174 -1.06 2.65 1.75
N PRO A 175 -0.87 2.89 3.06
CA PRO A 175 0.29 3.63 3.56
C PRO A 175 1.58 2.81 3.41
N VAL A 176 2.61 3.46 2.86
CA VAL A 176 3.97 2.93 2.81
C VAL A 176 4.90 4.04 3.28
N TRP A 177 5.51 3.85 4.44
CA TRP A 177 6.31 4.87 5.08
C TRP A 177 7.79 4.65 4.82
N HIS A 178 8.46 5.69 4.32
CA HIS A 178 9.91 5.79 4.35
C HIS A 178 10.32 6.41 5.68
N LEU A 179 10.79 5.59 6.62
CA LEU A 179 11.02 5.97 8.01
C LEU A 179 11.98 7.18 8.18
N PRO A 180 13.08 7.31 7.42
CA PRO A 180 13.91 8.51 7.46
C PRO A 180 13.12 9.79 7.13
N GLY A 181 12.32 9.75 6.05
CA GLY A 181 11.52 10.89 5.61
C GLY A 181 10.39 11.22 6.59
N VAL A 182 9.71 10.22 7.15
CA VAL A 182 8.69 10.45 8.18
C VAL A 182 9.32 11.09 9.42
N ALA A 183 10.47 10.61 9.88
CA ALA A 183 11.16 11.18 11.04
C ALA A 183 11.50 12.66 10.85
N GLU A 184 11.97 13.02 9.65
CA GLU A 184 12.24 14.41 9.27
C GLU A 184 10.97 15.28 9.33
N ARG A 185 9.81 14.78 8.86
CA ARG A 185 8.52 15.50 8.95
C ARG A 185 8.08 15.78 10.39
N PHE A 186 8.49 14.93 11.34
CA PHE A 186 8.25 15.13 12.77
C PHE A 186 9.38 15.90 13.48
N GLY A 187 10.47 16.27 12.79
CA GLY A 187 11.63 16.91 13.40
C GLY A 187 12.41 15.99 14.35
N LEU A 188 12.32 14.67 14.16
CA LEU A 188 12.94 13.65 15.01
C LEU A 188 14.10 12.95 14.29
N LYS A 189 15.00 12.34 15.06
CA LYS A 189 15.95 11.36 14.50
C LYS A 189 15.20 10.06 14.20
N GLU A 190 15.55 9.39 13.09
CA GLU A 190 14.93 8.11 12.68
C GLU A 190 14.87 7.08 13.82
N ARG A 191 15.98 6.90 14.55
CA ARG A 191 16.07 5.96 15.68
C ARG A 191 15.10 6.29 16.81
N GLU A 192 14.86 7.58 17.05
CA GLU A 192 13.94 8.04 18.09
C GLU A 192 12.48 7.79 17.69
N LEU A 193 12.11 8.14 16.45
CA LEU A 193 10.80 7.82 15.88
C LEU A 193 10.50 6.31 16.00
N ARG A 194 11.43 5.47 15.54
CA ARG A 194 11.31 4.00 15.58
C ARG A 194 11.07 3.47 17.00
N ARG A 195 11.86 3.95 17.96
CA ARG A 195 11.73 3.56 19.37
C ARG A 195 10.36 3.95 19.93
N ILE A 196 9.91 5.18 19.68
CA ILE A 196 8.60 5.66 20.14
C ILE A 196 7.48 4.83 19.51
N LEU A 197 7.54 4.57 18.19
CA LEU A 197 6.56 3.73 17.52
C LEU A 197 6.52 2.31 18.13
N PHE A 198 7.66 1.70 18.39
CA PHE A 198 7.73 0.38 19.05
C PHE A 198 7.10 0.40 20.45
N GLU A 199 7.49 1.36 21.29
CA GLU A 199 7.00 1.48 22.67
C GLU A 199 5.49 1.77 22.71
N GLN A 200 4.99 2.69 21.87
CA GLN A 200 3.59 3.10 21.84
C GLN A 200 2.66 2.12 21.10
N THR A 201 3.22 1.16 20.35
CA THR A 201 2.45 0.04 19.77
C THR A 201 2.49 -1.22 20.64
N GLY A 202 2.91 -1.10 21.90
CA GLY A 202 2.98 -2.23 22.84
C GLY A 202 4.02 -3.28 22.46
N GLY A 203 5.06 -2.88 21.73
CA GLY A 203 6.11 -3.77 21.26
C GLY A 203 5.76 -4.65 20.06
N MET A 204 4.68 -4.33 19.33
CA MET A 204 4.15 -5.14 18.23
C MET A 204 5.13 -5.35 17.07
N PHE A 205 5.97 -4.35 16.77
CA PHE A 205 6.90 -4.37 15.63
C PHE A 205 8.36 -4.34 16.08
N SER A 206 8.91 -5.48 16.51
CA SER A 206 10.31 -5.58 16.96
C SER A 206 11.32 -5.04 15.94
N ASP A 207 11.03 -5.22 14.64
CA ASP A 207 11.91 -4.79 13.55
C ASP A 207 12.16 -3.29 13.52
N LEU A 208 11.26 -2.49 14.11
CA LEU A 208 11.51 -1.05 14.28
C LEU A 208 12.79 -0.78 15.08
N VAL A 209 13.13 -1.64 16.05
CA VAL A 209 14.31 -1.47 16.90
C VAL A 209 15.44 -2.46 16.59
N THR A 210 15.14 -3.65 16.04
CA THR A 210 16.14 -4.68 15.74
C THR A 210 16.69 -4.63 14.31
N ARG A 211 15.95 -4.00 13.37
CA ARG A 211 16.27 -3.95 11.94
C ARG A 211 16.38 -2.51 11.41
N ASN A 212 17.45 -1.83 11.81
CA ASN A 212 17.74 -0.46 11.36
C ASN A 212 18.08 -0.37 9.86
N ASP A 213 18.39 -1.50 9.23
CA ASP A 213 18.63 -1.68 7.80
C ASP A 213 17.34 -1.60 6.97
N LEU A 214 16.18 -1.93 7.55
CA LEU A 214 14.88 -1.83 6.88
C LEU A 214 14.33 -0.40 6.97
N LYS A 215 14.38 0.36 5.88
CA LYS A 215 13.96 1.77 5.86
C LYS A 215 12.48 2.00 5.56
N VAL A 216 11.76 0.96 5.16
CA VAL A 216 10.33 1.03 4.83
C VAL A 216 9.49 0.37 5.91
N PHE A 217 8.34 0.95 6.22
CA PHE A 217 7.35 0.43 7.16
C PHE A 217 5.95 0.51 6.55
N LEU A 218 5.19 -0.58 6.64
CA LEU A 218 3.78 -0.64 6.25
C LEU A 218 2.94 -0.64 7.54
N PRO A 219 2.58 0.55 8.07
CA PRO A 219 1.79 0.63 9.29
C PRO A 219 0.38 0.07 9.06
N PRO A 220 -0.20 -0.70 10.00
CA PRO A 220 -1.56 -1.23 9.88
C PRO A 220 -2.60 -0.16 10.23
N ILE A 221 -2.59 0.95 9.51
CA ILE A 221 -3.52 2.08 9.67
C ILE A 221 -4.45 2.17 8.46
N GLY A 222 -5.51 2.98 8.57
CA GLY A 222 -6.40 3.26 7.45
C GLY A 222 -5.65 3.80 6.24
N GLY A 223 -6.02 3.31 5.05
CA GLY A 223 -5.58 3.89 3.79
C GLY A 223 -6.34 5.17 3.46
N MET A 224 -6.03 5.77 2.32
CA MET A 224 -6.76 6.91 1.78
C MET A 224 -7.41 6.56 0.45
N THR A 225 -8.48 7.27 0.11
CA THR A 225 -9.15 7.15 -1.19
C THR A 225 -9.23 8.51 -1.85
N LEU A 226 -8.75 8.62 -3.09
CA LEU A 226 -8.93 9.78 -3.94
C LEU A 226 -10.01 9.49 -4.98
N TYR A 227 -10.92 10.44 -5.18
CA TYR A 227 -11.86 10.45 -6.28
C TYR A 227 -11.52 11.60 -7.23
N ILE A 228 -11.14 11.26 -8.46
CA ILE A 228 -10.84 12.22 -9.52
C ILE A 228 -12.08 12.35 -10.40
N PHE A 229 -12.64 13.56 -10.42
CA PHE A 229 -13.77 13.94 -11.25
C PHE A 229 -13.25 14.54 -12.56
N GLY A 230 -13.71 14.03 -13.70
CA GLY A 230 -13.19 14.44 -15.01
C GLY A 230 -11.96 13.66 -15.46
N ASN A 231 -11.15 14.24 -16.36
CA ASN A 231 -9.97 13.58 -16.93
C ASN A 231 -8.76 13.66 -15.96
N PRO A 232 -8.19 12.52 -15.50
CA PRO A 232 -6.99 12.49 -14.68
C PRO A 232 -5.77 13.20 -15.28
N ASP A 233 -5.65 13.25 -16.61
CA ASP A 233 -4.51 13.93 -17.27
C ASP A 233 -4.44 15.43 -16.95
N TYR A 234 -5.58 16.03 -16.58
CA TYR A 234 -5.64 17.46 -16.24
C TYR A 234 -5.02 17.79 -14.88
N LEU A 235 -4.69 16.78 -14.05
CA LEU A 235 -4.06 17.01 -12.74
C LEU A 235 -2.66 17.62 -12.82
N VAL A 236 -2.00 17.51 -13.97
CA VAL A 236 -0.65 18.07 -14.21
C VAL A 236 -0.64 19.19 -15.25
N ASP A 237 -1.83 19.66 -15.66
CA ASP A 237 -1.98 20.75 -16.62
C ASP A 237 -2.15 22.08 -15.87
N ASP A 238 -1.06 22.86 -15.79
CA ASP A 238 -1.03 24.17 -15.12
C ASP A 238 -1.98 25.21 -15.74
N SER A 239 -2.54 24.96 -16.94
CA SER A 239 -3.56 25.83 -17.55
C SER A 239 -4.96 25.61 -16.96
N ARG A 240 -5.17 24.53 -16.21
CA ARG A 240 -6.46 24.15 -15.62
C ARG A 240 -6.52 24.59 -14.16
N ARG A 241 -7.71 25.03 -13.74
CA ARG A 241 -7.99 25.23 -12.32
C ARG A 241 -8.46 23.92 -11.71
N LEU A 242 -7.73 23.45 -10.70
CA LEU A 242 -8.08 22.28 -9.93
C LEU A 242 -8.73 22.70 -8.61
N THR A 243 -9.73 21.92 -8.19
CA THR A 243 -10.30 22.00 -6.85
C THR A 243 -9.96 20.72 -6.12
N CYS A 244 -9.28 20.84 -4.98
CA CYS A 244 -9.03 19.72 -4.08
C CYS A 244 -9.83 19.91 -2.80
N ARG A 245 -10.60 18.88 -2.43
CA ARG A 245 -11.29 18.83 -1.15
C ARG A 245 -10.80 17.61 -0.40
N VAL A 246 -10.19 17.84 0.75
CA VAL A 246 -9.91 16.79 1.71
C VAL A 246 -11.22 16.48 2.44
N HIS A 247 -11.57 15.21 2.46
CA HIS A 247 -12.67 14.65 3.22
C HIS A 247 -12.07 13.54 4.09
N ASP A 248 -12.53 13.48 5.34
CA ASP A 248 -12.08 12.62 6.44
C ASP A 248 -11.00 11.55 6.15
#